data_AF-A0A9X2DXM8-F1
#
_entry.id   AF-A0A9X2DXM8-F1
#
_cell.length_a   1.000
_cell.length_b   1.000
_cell.length_c   1.000
_cell.angle_alpha   90.00
_cell.angle_beta   90.00
_cell.angle_gamma   90.00
#
_symmetry.space_group_name_H-M   'P 1'
#
loop_
_entity.id
_entity.type
_entity.pdbx_description
1 polymer ?
#
loop_
_entity_poly.entity_id
_entity_poly.type
_entity_poly.pdbx_seq_one_letter_code
_entity_poly.pdbx_strand_id
1 'polypeptide(L)'
;MDSEELPPSVVGIIEYLAMMARGYDNHLKWNEQAKFKADLMHVRHRWTPVNTAAFRTRCLREGVREEDVAELVDWLEKAKAGRRLVPQASYRDFRFMTPAENPAPPRFSSRRDW
;
A
#
# COMPACT_ATOMS: atom_id res chain seq x y z
N MET A 1 17.83 12.50 -14.17
CA MET A 1 17.84 11.03 -14.06
C MET A 1 17.27 10.76 -12.68
N ASP A 2 15.95 10.76 -12.53
CA ASP A 2 15.31 10.88 -11.21
C ASP A 2 14.08 9.97 -11.17
N SER A 3 14.29 8.66 -11.26
CA SER A 3 13.22 7.66 -11.22
C SER A 3 13.45 6.57 -10.18
N GLU A 4 14.30 6.87 -9.18
CA GLU A 4 14.56 6.01 -8.02
C GLU A 4 13.71 6.37 -6.80
N GLU A 5 13.20 7.60 -6.72
CA GLU A 5 12.45 8.04 -5.54
C GLU A 5 10.96 7.71 -5.68
N LEU A 6 10.47 6.84 -4.79
CA LEU A 6 9.05 6.51 -4.70
C LEU A 6 8.29 7.69 -4.10
N PRO A 7 7.05 7.98 -4.57
CA PRO A 7 6.21 8.99 -3.94
C PRO A 7 6.09 8.74 -2.42
N PRO A 8 6.11 9.78 -1.57
CA PRO A 8 5.99 9.61 -0.11
C PRO A 8 4.75 8.81 0.32
N SER A 9 3.65 8.95 -0.43
CA SER A 9 2.44 8.15 -0.22
C SER A 9 2.68 6.66 -0.41
N VAL A 10 3.44 6.27 -1.44
CA VAL A 10 3.80 4.88 -1.72
C VAL A 10 4.77 4.35 -0.67
N VAL A 11 5.75 5.16 -0.26
CA VAL A 11 6.68 4.79 0.82
C VAL A 11 5.92 4.47 2.11
N GLY A 12 4.98 5.32 2.51
CA GLY A 12 4.17 5.08 3.71
C GLY A 12 3.30 3.81 3.63
N ILE A 13 2.84 3.43 2.42
CA ILE A 13 2.12 2.17 2.22
C ILE A 13 3.06 0.98 2.36
N ILE A 14 4.28 1.05 1.81
CA ILE A 14 5.27 -0.03 1.95
C ILE A 14 5.64 -0.22 3.42
N GLU A 15 5.89 0.86 4.14
CA GLU A 15 6.21 0.83 5.58
C GLU A 15 5.05 0.23 6.39
N TYR A 16 3.79 0.58 6.06
CA TYR A 16 2.62 -0.04 6.67
C TYR A 16 2.55 -1.56 6.38
N LEU A 17 2.71 -1.97 5.12
CA LEU A 17 2.68 -3.38 4.73
C LEU A 17 3.78 -4.17 5.45
N ALA A 18 5.00 -3.63 5.52
CA ALA A 18 6.11 -4.24 6.24
C ALA A 18 5.85 -4.34 7.75
N MET A 19 5.29 -3.29 8.36
CA MET A 19 4.88 -3.31 9.78
C MET A 19 3.87 -4.41 10.06
N MET A 20 2.86 -4.57 9.19
CA MET A 20 1.87 -5.64 9.31
C MET A 20 2.49 -7.03 9.11
N ALA A 21 3.45 -7.15 8.18
CA ALA A 21 4.13 -8.42 7.88
C ALA A 21 5.01 -8.90 9.04
N ARG A 22 5.68 -7.99 9.76
CA ARG A 22 6.57 -8.34 10.90
C ARG A 22 5.90 -9.18 11.98
N GLY A 23 4.59 -9.02 12.17
CA GLY A 23 3.80 -9.83 13.11
C GLY A 23 3.59 -11.28 12.69
N TYR A 24 3.97 -11.65 11.46
CA TYR A 24 3.65 -12.93 10.82
C TYR A 24 4.84 -13.47 10.02
N ASP A 25 6.03 -13.56 10.63
CA ASP A 25 7.25 -14.04 9.96
C ASP A 25 7.58 -13.30 8.65
N ASN A 26 7.31 -11.99 8.65
CA ASN A 26 7.46 -11.11 7.50
C ASN A 26 6.58 -11.47 6.28
N HIS A 27 5.52 -12.26 6.50
CA HIS A 27 4.50 -12.56 5.51
C HIS A 27 3.32 -11.59 5.56
N LEU A 28 2.79 -11.24 4.39
CA LEU A 28 1.53 -10.52 4.29
C LEU A 28 0.35 -11.44 4.51
N LYS A 29 -0.52 -11.03 5.43
CA LYS A 29 -1.82 -11.65 5.55
C LYS A 29 -2.70 -11.32 4.36
N TRP A 30 -3.61 -12.24 4.06
CA TRP A 30 -4.59 -12.10 2.99
C TRP A 30 -5.39 -10.79 3.03
N ASN A 31 -5.63 -10.23 4.23
CA ASN A 31 -6.36 -8.97 4.39
C ASN A 31 -5.53 -7.76 3.94
N GLU A 32 -4.21 -7.77 4.15
CA GLU A 32 -3.31 -6.72 3.67
C GLU A 32 -3.13 -6.78 2.15
N GLN A 33 -3.05 -8.00 1.60
CA GLN A 33 -3.10 -8.22 0.16
C GLN A 33 -4.42 -7.70 -0.47
N ALA A 34 -5.56 -7.94 0.19
CA ALA A 34 -6.86 -7.46 -0.27
C ALA A 34 -6.96 -5.92 -0.25
N LYS A 35 -6.48 -5.28 0.82
CA LYS A 35 -6.41 -3.82 0.93
C LYS A 35 -5.52 -3.21 -0.17
N PHE A 36 -4.38 -3.81 -0.45
CA PHE A 36 -3.48 -3.35 -1.51
C PHE A 36 -4.13 -3.45 -2.89
N LYS A 37 -4.78 -4.58 -3.20
CA LYS A 37 -5.56 -4.72 -4.44
C LYS A 37 -6.67 -3.66 -4.55
N ALA A 38 -7.35 -3.35 -3.45
CA ALA A 38 -8.38 -2.32 -3.44
C ALA A 38 -7.80 -0.93 -3.72
N ASP A 39 -6.70 -0.55 -3.06
CA ASP A 39 -6.05 0.74 -3.29
C ASP A 39 -5.54 0.88 -4.73
N LEU A 40 -4.97 -0.18 -5.30
CA LEU A 40 -4.59 -0.22 -6.71
C LEU A 40 -5.77 0.01 -7.65
N MET A 41 -6.98 -0.43 -7.30
CA MET A 41 -8.18 -0.23 -8.13
C MET A 41 -8.80 1.15 -7.96
N HIS A 42 -8.77 1.71 -6.75
CA HIS A 42 -9.45 2.97 -6.43
C HIS A 42 -8.58 4.21 -6.56
N VAL A 43 -7.26 4.07 -6.39
CA VAL A 43 -6.31 5.18 -6.35
C VAL A 43 -5.24 5.00 -7.43
N ARG A 44 -5.65 4.53 -8.62
CA ARG A 44 -4.75 4.20 -9.75
C ARG A 44 -3.72 5.28 -10.06
N HIS A 45 -4.12 6.55 -10.00
CA HIS A 45 -3.25 7.69 -10.28
C HIS A 45 -2.00 7.76 -9.39
N ARG A 46 -2.08 7.30 -8.13
CA ARG A 46 -0.95 7.20 -7.19
C ARG A 46 0.10 6.19 -7.69
N TRP A 47 -0.37 5.12 -8.32
CA TRP A 47 0.42 3.95 -8.69
C TRP A 47 0.95 4.00 -10.12
N THR A 48 0.28 4.69 -11.04
CA THR A 48 0.71 4.84 -12.43
C THR A 48 2.16 5.29 -12.60
N PRO A 49 2.65 6.35 -11.91
CA PRO A 49 4.02 6.82 -12.09
C PRO A 49 5.07 5.98 -11.37
N VAL A 50 4.68 5.00 -10.55
CA VAL A 50 5.60 4.24 -9.69
C VAL A 50 6.49 3.33 -10.52
N ASN A 51 7.81 3.44 -10.35
CA ASN A 51 8.76 2.46 -10.87
C ASN A 51 8.66 1.16 -10.06
N THR A 52 8.32 0.05 -10.71
CA THR A 52 8.08 -1.25 -10.06
C THR A 52 9.37 -1.90 -9.55
N ALA A 53 10.52 -1.63 -10.16
CA ALA A 53 11.82 -2.07 -9.65
C ALA A 53 12.20 -1.33 -8.37
N ALA A 54 11.96 -0.02 -8.30
CA ALA A 54 12.15 0.78 -7.09
C ALA A 54 11.20 0.33 -5.97
N PHE A 55 9.93 0.06 -6.31
CA PHE A 55 8.94 -0.49 -5.38
C PHE A 55 9.39 -1.84 -4.81
N ARG A 56 9.79 -2.79 -5.67
CA ARG A 56 10.34 -4.10 -5.26
C ARG A 56 11.51 -3.92 -4.30
N THR A 57 12.47 -3.09 -4.68
CA THR A 57 13.69 -2.83 -3.89
C THR A 57 13.35 -2.26 -2.52
N ARG A 58 12.41 -1.32 -2.45
CA ARG A 58 11.99 -0.74 -1.17
C ARG A 58 11.26 -1.75 -0.29
N CYS A 59 10.34 -2.56 -0.83
CA CYS A 59 9.65 -3.59 -0.04
C CYS A 59 10.63 -4.61 0.58
N LEU A 60 11.62 -5.07 -0.20
CA LEU A 60 12.66 -5.99 0.29
C LEU A 60 13.51 -5.34 1.38
N ARG A 61 13.88 -4.05 1.22
CA ARG A 61 14.63 -3.29 2.23
C ARG A 61 13.88 -3.15 3.55
N GLU A 62 12.54 -3.05 3.51
CA GLU A 62 11.71 -2.98 4.73
C GLU A 62 11.50 -4.36 5.41
N GLY A 63 11.95 -5.43 4.76
CA GLY A 63 11.93 -6.80 5.28
C GLY A 63 10.73 -7.62 4.85
N VAL A 64 9.92 -7.16 3.87
CA VAL A 64 8.84 -7.99 3.31
C VAL A 64 9.45 -9.17 2.54
N ARG A 65 8.90 -10.37 2.76
CA ARG A 65 9.36 -11.60 2.11
C ARG A 65 9.27 -11.54 0.59
N GLU A 66 10.22 -12.22 -0.07
CA GLU A 66 10.36 -12.14 -1.53
C GLU A 66 9.12 -12.64 -2.29
N GLU A 67 8.46 -13.68 -1.77
CA GLU A 67 7.23 -14.23 -2.31
C GLU A 67 6.09 -13.20 -2.31
N ASP A 68 5.88 -12.51 -1.19
CA ASP A 68 4.86 -11.46 -1.08
C ASP A 68 5.22 -10.24 -1.94
N VAL A 69 6.50 -9.86 -1.98
CA VAL A 69 6.95 -8.77 -2.85
C VAL A 69 6.69 -9.11 -4.32
N ALA A 70 6.90 -10.36 -4.73
CA ALA A 70 6.59 -10.79 -6.09
C ALA A 70 5.10 -10.65 -6.40
N GLU A 71 4.21 -11.02 -5.48
CA GLU A 71 2.77 -10.83 -5.64
C GLU A 71 2.38 -9.34 -5.72
N LEU A 72 2.90 -8.50 -4.82
CA LEU A 72 2.63 -7.07 -4.84
C LEU A 72 3.06 -6.42 -6.15
N VAL A 73 4.25 -6.78 -6.67
CA VAL A 73 4.77 -6.27 -7.94
C VAL A 73 3.91 -6.73 -9.11
N ASP A 74 3.51 -8.01 -9.15
CA ASP A 74 2.62 -8.54 -10.19
C ASP A 74 1.27 -7.80 -10.21
N TRP A 75 0.68 -7.53 -9.05
CA TRP A 75 -0.58 -6.78 -8.97
C TRP A 75 -0.41 -5.32 -9.38
N LEU A 76 0.70 -4.68 -8.99
CA LEU A 76 1.01 -3.32 -9.42
C LEU A 76 1.15 -3.23 -10.94
N GLU A 77 1.91 -4.13 -11.56
CA GLU A 77 2.05 -4.19 -13.03
C GLU A 77 0.70 -4.43 -13.72
N LYS A 78 -0.11 -5.38 -13.23
CA LYS A 78 -1.47 -5.61 -13.73
C LYS A 78 -2.33 -4.36 -13.65
N ALA A 79 -2.30 -3.66 -12.52
CA ALA A 79 -3.06 -2.42 -12.33
C ALA A 79 -2.59 -1.32 -13.31
N LYS A 80 -1.26 -1.15 -13.47
CA LYS A 80 -0.67 -0.21 -14.42
C LYS A 80 -1.02 -0.54 -15.88
N ALA A 81 -1.11 -1.82 -16.23
CA ALA A 81 -1.58 -2.30 -17.53
C ALA A 81 -3.11 -2.20 -17.72
N GLY A 82 -3.84 -1.51 -16.84
CA GLY A 82 -5.29 -1.34 -16.93
C GLY A 82 -6.11 -2.56 -16.54
N ARG A 83 -5.48 -3.66 -16.07
CA ARG A 83 -6.20 -4.86 -15.65
C ARG A 83 -6.94 -4.64 -14.34
N ARG A 84 -8.02 -5.39 -14.16
CA ARG A 84 -8.83 -5.38 -12.94
C ARG A 84 -8.30 -6.41 -11.96
N LEU A 85 -8.09 -5.99 -10.72
CA LEU A 85 -7.84 -6.85 -9.58
C LEU A 85 -9.15 -7.02 -8.79
N VAL A 86 -9.34 -8.19 -8.19
CA VAL A 86 -10.52 -8.50 -7.38
C VAL A 86 -10.08 -8.57 -5.92
N PRO A 87 -10.23 -7.48 -5.14
CA PRO A 87 -10.07 -7.54 -3.69
C PRO A 87 -11.21 -8.36 -3.07
N GLN A 88 -10.97 -8.90 -1.88
CA GLN A 88 -12.04 -9.50 -1.07
C GLN A 88 -13.15 -8.49 -0.78
N ALA A 89 -14.40 -8.97 -0.71
CA ALA A 89 -15.58 -8.10 -0.67
C ALA A 89 -15.55 -7.10 0.49
N SER A 90 -15.10 -7.53 1.67
CA SER A 90 -14.98 -6.69 2.87
C SER A 90 -13.99 -5.53 2.75
N TYR A 91 -13.06 -5.60 1.78
CA TYR A 91 -12.04 -4.58 1.55
C TYR A 91 -12.22 -3.87 0.20
N ARG A 92 -13.31 -4.14 -0.53
CA ARG A 92 -13.45 -3.68 -1.92
C ARG A 92 -13.26 -2.19 -2.07
N ASP A 93 -13.71 -1.39 -1.11
CA ASP A 93 -13.71 0.07 -1.15
C ASP A 93 -12.58 0.70 -0.31
N PHE A 94 -11.64 -0.11 0.17
CA PHE A 94 -10.51 0.33 0.97
C PHE A 94 -9.54 1.21 0.18
N ARG A 95 -8.99 2.23 0.86
CA ARG A 95 -7.93 3.12 0.37
C ARG A 95 -6.95 3.39 1.49
N PHE A 96 -5.65 3.37 1.20
CA PHE A 96 -4.66 3.80 2.18
C PHE A 96 -4.70 5.32 2.31
N MET A 97 -4.92 5.79 3.54
CA MET A 97 -4.72 7.20 3.89
C MET A 97 -3.22 7.44 3.99
N THR A 98 -2.69 8.35 3.19
CA THR A 98 -1.26 8.67 3.19
C THR A 98 -1.04 10.13 3.56
N PRO A 99 0.14 10.51 4.12
CA PRO A 99 0.35 11.84 4.69
C PRO A 99 0.12 13.03 3.74
N ALA A 100 0.14 12.81 2.41
CA ALA A 100 -0.14 13.85 1.43
C ALA A 100 -1.63 14.24 1.33
N GLU A 101 -2.55 13.46 1.90
CA GLU A 101 -4.01 13.66 1.82
C GLU A 101 -4.62 14.18 3.13
N ASN A 102 -3.83 14.85 4.00
CA ASN A 102 -4.30 15.32 5.31
C ASN A 102 -4.65 16.83 5.29
N PRO A 103 -5.89 17.25 4.97
CA PRO A 103 -6.38 18.48 5.60
C PRO A 103 -6.49 18.16 7.10
N ALA A 104 -5.85 18.99 7.94
CA ALA A 104 -5.67 18.83 9.38
C ALA A 104 -6.75 17.98 10.10
N PRO A 105 -6.37 17.11 11.05
CA PRO A 105 -7.33 16.26 11.75
C PRO A 105 -8.44 17.09 12.39
N PRO A 106 -9.72 16.66 12.34
CA PRO A 106 -10.77 17.33 13.08
C PRO A 106 -10.40 17.31 14.57
N ARG A 107 -10.45 18.48 15.20
CA ARG A 107 -10.22 18.64 16.64
C ARG A 107 -11.32 17.87 17.38
N PHE A 108 -11.06 16.63 17.78
CA PHE A 108 -11.90 15.94 18.74
C PHE A 108 -11.68 16.57 20.11
N SER A 109 -12.62 17.41 20.54
CA SER A 109 -12.69 17.87 21.92
C SER A 109 -12.91 16.65 22.81
N SER A 110 -11.91 16.31 23.62
CA SER A 110 -12.06 15.37 24.72
C SER A 110 -13.12 15.89 25.69
N ARG A 111 -14.31 15.28 25.66
CA ARG A 111 -15.13 15.12 26.87
C ARG A 111 -15.05 13.66 27.27
N ARG A 112 -14.31 13.41 28.34
CA ARG A 112 -14.46 12.19 29.14
C ARG A 112 -15.62 12.44 30.09
N ASP A 113 -16.62 11.58 30.01
CA ASP A 113 -17.56 11.37 31.10
C ASP A 113 -17.28 9.97 31.65
N TRP A 114 -16.79 9.92 32.90
CA TRP A 114 -16.90 8.85 33.88
C TRP A 114 -17.00 9.52 35.24
#